data_AF-A0A5E7Y607-F1
#
_entry.id   AF-A0A5E7Y607-F1
#
_cell.length_a   1.000
_cell.length_b   1.000
_cell.length_c   1.000
_cell.angle_alpha   90.00
_cell.angle_beta   90.00
_cell.angle_gamma   90.00
#
_symmetry.space_group_name_H-M   'P 1'
#
loop_
_entity.id
_entity.type
_entity.pdbx_description
1 polymer ?
#
loop_
_entity_poly.entity_id
_entity_poly.type
_entity_poly.pdbx_seq_one_letter_code
_entity_poly.pdbx_strand_id
1 'polypeptide(L)'
;MAEEKIFYYYKRGWNRRIVAKGRAGWIATGVWFIPFAILALLYSLFMPTLAGVWGKATATVLFLVATAIWCVLMFRWQIARADIIDLNQPDGPKTKGK
;
A
#
# COMPACT_ATOMS: atom_id res chain seq x y z
N MET A 1 -8.20 -13.48 -20.38
CA MET A 1 -7.48 -14.17 -19.30
C MET A 1 -7.93 -13.56 -17.99
N ALA A 2 -8.46 -14.35 -17.06
CA ALA A 2 -8.86 -13.84 -15.74
C ALA A 2 -7.60 -13.35 -15.00
N GLU A 3 -7.50 -12.05 -14.69
CA GLU A 3 -6.42 -11.52 -13.84
C GLU A 3 -6.48 -12.27 -12.50
N GLU A 4 -5.42 -13.01 -12.18
CA GLU A 4 -5.33 -13.76 -10.93
C GLU A 4 -5.18 -12.76 -9.79
N LYS A 5 -6.02 -12.90 -8.78
CA LYS A 5 -5.96 -12.04 -7.60
C LYS A 5 -4.85 -12.51 -6.68
N ILE A 6 -3.99 -11.57 -6.34
CA ILE A 6 -2.73 -11.80 -5.60
C ILE A 6 -2.78 -11.29 -4.16
N PHE A 7 -3.94 -10.81 -3.70
CA PHE A 7 -4.17 -10.37 -2.33
C PHE A 7 -5.46 -10.95 -1.76
N TYR A 8 -5.53 -11.08 -0.44
CA TYR A 8 -6.76 -11.28 0.32
C TYR A 8 -7.13 -9.99 1.04
N TYR A 9 -8.40 -9.61 0.98
CA TYR A 9 -8.97 -8.51 1.74
C TYR A 9 -10.02 -9.08 2.70
N TYR A 10 -9.64 -9.21 3.97
CA TYR A 10 -10.54 -9.67 5.02
C TYR A 10 -11.31 -8.49 5.60
N LYS A 11 -12.64 -8.62 5.64
CA LYS A 11 -13.53 -7.66 6.29
C LYS A 11 -14.22 -8.34 7.47
N ARG A 12 -14.03 -7.80 8.68
CA ARG A 12 -14.69 -8.27 9.91
C ARG A 12 -15.12 -7.06 10.74
N GLY A 13 -16.39 -6.65 10.58
CA GLY A 13 -16.92 -5.44 11.21
C GLY A 13 -16.12 -4.21 10.78
N TRP A 14 -15.48 -3.55 11.75
CA TRP A 14 -14.59 -2.41 11.53
C TRP A 14 -13.16 -2.80 11.10
N ASN A 15 -12.75 -4.05 11.34
CA ASN A 15 -11.42 -4.52 10.99
C ASN A 15 -11.31 -4.84 9.50
N ARG A 16 -10.30 -4.25 8.86
CA ARG A 16 -9.95 -4.45 7.46
C ARG A 16 -8.50 -4.90 7.41
N ARG A 17 -8.23 -6.05 6.82
CA ARG A 17 -6.86 -6.59 6.71
C ARG A 17 -6.56 -7.01 5.28
N ILE A 18 -5.47 -6.50 4.74
CA ILE A 18 -4.94 -6.91 3.42
C ILE A 18 -3.75 -7.83 3.65
N VAL A 19 -3.74 -8.98 2.98
CA VAL A 19 -2.66 -9.98 3.08
C VAL A 19 -2.23 -10.39 1.68
N ALA A 20 -0.93 -10.44 1.43
CA ALA A 20 -0.38 -10.96 0.19
C ALA A 20 -0.67 -12.47 0.04
N LYS A 21 -1.13 -12.87 -1.15
CA LYS A 21 -1.36 -14.28 -1.50
C LYS A 21 -0.11 -14.85 -2.16
N GLY A 22 0.53 -15.79 -1.45
CA GLY A 22 1.70 -16.49 -1.95
C GLY A 22 2.86 -15.58 -2.35
N ARG A 23 3.77 -16.10 -3.17
CA ARG A 23 4.99 -15.39 -3.60
C ARG A 23 4.68 -14.17 -4.48
N ALA A 24 3.68 -14.27 -5.36
CA ALA A 24 3.32 -13.20 -6.29
C ALA A 24 2.85 -11.92 -5.57
N GLY A 25 2.01 -12.05 -4.54
CA GLY A 25 1.55 -10.89 -3.75
C GLY A 25 2.68 -10.18 -3.00
N TRP A 26 3.67 -10.94 -2.50
CA TRP A 26 4.84 -10.38 -1.83
C TRP A 26 5.79 -9.69 -2.79
N ILE A 27 6.05 -10.29 -3.96
CA ILE A 27 6.86 -9.65 -5.01
C ILE A 27 6.18 -8.34 -5.45
N ALA A 28 4.89 -8.38 -5.75
CA ALA A 28 4.12 -7.19 -6.10
C ALA A 28 4.21 -6.08 -5.05
N THR A 29 4.09 -6.45 -3.78
CA THR A 29 4.25 -5.51 -2.66
C THR A 29 5.66 -4.95 -2.62
N GLY A 30 6.69 -5.79 -2.76
CA GLY A 30 8.09 -5.36 -2.82
C GLY A 30 8.38 -4.40 -3.98
N VAL A 31 7.79 -4.64 -5.15
CA VAL A 31 7.90 -3.72 -6.30
C VAL A 31 7.31 -2.35 -5.97
N TRP A 32 6.20 -2.30 -5.24
CA TRP A 32 5.64 -1.02 -4.77
C TRP A 32 6.55 -0.28 -3.80
N PHE A 33 7.38 -0.97 -3.03
CA PHE A 33 8.36 -0.33 -2.16
C PHE A 33 9.52 0.34 -2.91
N ILE A 34 9.79 -0.03 -4.16
CA ILE A 34 10.87 0.58 -4.96
C ILE A 34 10.67 2.11 -5.12
N PRO A 35 9.53 2.62 -5.65
CA PRO A 35 9.33 4.06 -5.75
C PRO A 35 9.31 4.77 -4.39
N PHE A 36 8.80 4.11 -3.34
CA PHE A 36 8.86 4.67 -1.99
C PHE A 36 10.29 4.79 -1.47
N ALA A 37 11.12 3.77 -1.69
CA ALA A 37 12.53 3.78 -1.32
C ALA A 37 13.30 4.88 -2.05
N ILE A 38 13.01 5.10 -3.35
CA ILE A 38 13.59 6.21 -4.11
C ILE A 38 13.19 7.55 -3.49
N LEU A 39 11.90 7.75 -3.19
CA LEU A 39 11.41 8.98 -2.56
C LEU A 39 12.09 9.22 -1.20
N ALA A 40 12.18 8.20 -0.35
CA ALA A 40 12.83 8.28 0.95
C ALA A 40 14.34 8.55 0.85
N LEU A 41 15.01 7.93 -0.12
CA LEU A 41 16.42 8.17 -0.39
C LEU A 41 16.67 9.61 -0.85
N LEU A 42 15.88 10.12 -1.79
CA LEU A 42 15.96 11.51 -2.23
C LEU A 42 15.77 12.45 -1.04
N TYR A 43 14.73 12.24 -0.22
CA TYR A 43 14.52 13.04 0.98
C TYR A 43 15.76 13.03 1.91
N SER A 44 16.31 11.85 2.18
CA SER A 44 17.49 11.69 3.05
C SER A 44 18.74 12.39 2.49
N LEU A 45 18.97 12.32 1.17
CA LEU A 45 20.12 12.92 0.51
C LEU A 45 19.99 14.45 0.39
N PHE A 46 18.77 14.98 0.19
CA PHE A 46 18.54 16.41 0.04
C PHE A 46 18.36 17.15 1.37
N MET A 47 17.89 16.49 2.44
CA MET A 47 17.63 17.15 3.72
C MET A 47 18.86 17.90 4.32
N PRO A 48 20.10 17.37 4.23
CA PRO A 48 21.29 18.06 4.71
C PRO A 48 21.68 19.30 3.90
N THR A 49 21.29 19.38 2.62
CA THR A 49 21.68 20.48 1.72
C THR A 49 20.78 21.71 1.89
N LEU A 50 19.65 21.57 2.58
CA LEU A 50 18.71 22.66 2.83
C LEU A 50 19.17 23.54 4.00
N ALA A 51 19.34 24.84 3.72
CA ALA A 51 19.63 25.84 4.74
C ALA A 51 18.34 26.32 5.43
N GLY A 52 18.43 26.56 6.74
CA GLY A 52 17.35 27.15 7.53
C GLY A 52 16.23 26.18 7.93
N VAL A 53 15.50 26.55 8.98
CA VAL A 53 14.42 25.74 9.55
C VAL A 53 13.25 25.62 8.59
N TRP A 54 12.90 26.70 7.88
CA TRP A 54 11.77 26.74 6.96
C TRP A 54 11.96 25.87 5.71
N GLY A 55 13.16 25.83 5.15
CA GLY A 55 13.48 24.96 4.01
C GLY A 55 13.33 23.48 4.38
N LYS A 56 13.89 23.11 5.53
CA LYS A 56 13.76 21.76 6.11
C LYS A 56 12.30 21.39 6.39
N ALA A 57 11.56 22.26 7.06
CA ALA A 57 10.15 22.03 7.36
C ALA A 57 9.31 21.83 6.09
N THR A 58 9.54 22.65 5.07
CA THR A 58 8.85 22.53 3.77
C THR A 58 9.15 21.19 3.11
N ALA A 59 10.42 20.78 3.07
CA ALA A 59 10.80 19.48 2.50
C ALA A 59 10.18 18.31 3.27
N THR A 60 10.13 18.37 4.59
CA THR A 60 9.45 17.37 5.42
C THR A 60 7.95 17.30 5.10
N VAL A 61 7.26 18.43 5.02
CA VAL A 61 5.82 18.47 4.68
C VAL A 61 5.58 17.87 3.29
N LEU A 62 6.39 18.24 2.29
CA LEU A 62 6.28 17.68 0.94
C LEU A 62 6.51 16.16 0.93
N PHE A 63 7.51 15.68 1.66
CA PHE A 63 7.77 14.25 1.80
C PHE A 63 6.61 13.50 2.45
N LEU A 64 6.01 14.06 3.49
CA LEU A 64 4.84 13.47 4.16
C LEU A 64 3.62 13.43 3.25
N VAL A 65 3.36 14.51 2.49
CA VAL A 65 2.27 14.56 1.50
C VAL A 65 2.49 13.52 0.40
N ALA A 66 3.70 13.43 -0.15
CA ALA A 66 4.04 12.43 -1.16
C ALA A 66 3.89 11.00 -0.62
N THR A 67 4.30 10.77 0.63
CA THR A 67 4.13 9.48 1.32
C THR A 67 2.65 9.13 1.50
N ALA A 68 1.83 10.08 1.93
CA ALA A 68 0.39 9.88 2.07
C ALA A 68 -0.28 9.54 0.74
N ILE A 69 0.08 10.25 -0.34
CA ILE A 69 -0.39 9.95 -1.70
C ILE A 69 0.03 8.53 -2.10
N TRP A 70 1.29 8.16 -1.90
CA TRP A 70 1.80 6.83 -2.20
C TRP A 70 1.05 5.73 -1.43
N CYS A 71 0.80 5.91 -0.13
CA CYS A 71 0.02 4.97 0.68
C CYS A 71 -1.39 4.75 0.11
N VAL A 72 -2.08 5.83 -0.24
CA VAL A 72 -3.44 5.75 -0.82
C VAL A 72 -3.42 5.01 -2.15
N LEU A 73 -2.44 5.30 -3.02
CA LEU A 73 -2.29 4.61 -4.31
C LEU A 73 -2.00 3.12 -4.13
N MET A 74 -1.08 2.77 -3.24
CA MET A 74 -0.73 1.39 -2.93
C MET A 74 -1.95 0.62 -2.41
N PHE A 75 -2.67 1.16 -1.42
CA PHE A 75 -3.85 0.50 -0.87
C PHE A 75 -4.96 0.34 -1.89
N ARG A 76 -5.25 1.38 -2.68
CA ARG A 76 -6.25 1.30 -3.77
C ARG A 76 -5.87 0.22 -4.78
N TRP A 77 -4.60 0.16 -5.14
CA TRP A 77 -4.07 -0.84 -6.08
C TRP A 77 -4.16 -2.27 -5.52
N GLN A 78 -3.82 -2.47 -4.24
CA GLN A 78 -3.93 -3.77 -3.58
C GLN A 78 -5.38 -4.23 -3.44
N ILE A 79 -6.30 -3.34 -3.05
CA ILE A 79 -7.74 -3.65 -2.94
C ILE A 79 -8.32 -4.06 -4.30
N ALA A 80 -7.95 -3.37 -5.38
CA ALA A 80 -8.39 -3.70 -6.74
C ALA A 80 -7.95 -5.11 -7.18
N ARG A 81 -6.88 -5.64 -6.59
CA ARG A 81 -6.31 -6.97 -6.89
C ARG A 81 -6.54 -8.00 -5.78
N ALA A 82 -7.43 -7.67 -4.84
CA ALA A 82 -7.74 -8.54 -3.72
C ALA A 82 -9.01 -9.37 -3.93
N ASP A 83 -8.98 -10.59 -3.40
CA ASP A 83 -10.19 -11.34 -3.11
C ASP A 83 -10.79 -10.87 -1.79
N ILE A 84 -11.99 -10.31 -1.87
CA ILE A 84 -12.72 -9.80 -0.72
C ILE A 84 -13.41 -10.99 -0.04
N ILE A 85 -13.00 -11.25 1.20
CA ILE A 85 -13.57 -12.28 2.06
C ILE A 85 -14.29 -11.57 3.21
N ASP A 86 -15.62 -11.67 3.24
CA ASP A 86 -16.43 -11.15 4.35
C ASP A 86 -16.58 -12.24 5.42
N LEU A 87 -16.02 -11.98 6.60
CA LEU A 87 -16.01 -12.93 7.73
C LEU A 87 -17.26 -12.82 8.61
N ASN A 88 -18.14 -11.83 8.34
CA ASN A 88 -19.38 -11.64 9.08
C ASN A 88 -20.59 -12.33 8.42
N GLN A 89 -20.40 -12.98 7.27
CA GLN A 89 -21.49 -13.64 6.57
C GLN A 89 -21.79 -14.99 7.23
N PRO A 90 -23.06 -15.28 7.61
CA PRO A 90 -23.43 -16.50 8.34
C PRO A 90 -23.19 -17.81 7.55
N ASP A 91 -22.92 -17.71 6.26
CA ASP A 91 -22.86 -18.86 5.34
C ASP A 91 -21.42 -19.39 5.13
N GLY A 92 -20.46 -18.99 5.97
CA GLY A 92 -19.04 -19.32 5.77
C GLY A 92 -18.39 -18.51 4.63
N PRO A 93 -17.06 -18.61 4.43
CA PRO A 93 -16.33 -17.79 3.48
C PRO A 93 -16.80 -18.07 2.05
N LYS A 94 -17.68 -17.22 1.52
CA LYS A 94 -18.00 -17.21 0.09
C LYS A 94 -16.82 -16.63 -0.67
N THR A 95 -15.79 -17.44 -0.93
CA THR A 95 -14.93 -17.20 -2.08
C THR A 95 -15.86 -17.18 -3.29
N LYS A 96 -16.04 -16.01 -3.93
CA LYS A 96 -16.64 -15.95 -5.26
C LYS A 96 -15.69 -16.66 -6.22
N GLY A 97 -15.76 -17.99 -6.23
CA GLY A 97 -15.06 -18.85 -7.16
C GLY A 97 -15.52 -18.50 -8.57
N LYS A 98 -14.55 -18.21 -9.42
CA LYS A 98 -14.71 -18.29 -10.87
C LYS A 98 -14.76 -19.76 -11.27
#